data_AF-A0A850CEI1-F1
#
_entry.id   AF-A0A850CEI1-F1
#
_cell.length_a   1.000
_cell.length_b   1.000
_cell.length_c   1.000
_cell.angle_alpha   90.00
_cell.angle_beta   90.00
_cell.angle_gamma   90.00
#
_symmetry.space_group_name_H-M   'P 1'
#
loop_
_entity.id
_entity.type
_entity.pdbx_description
1 polymer ?
#
loop_
_entity_poly.entity_id
_entity_poly.type
_entity_poly.pdbx_seq_one_letter_code
_entity_poly.pdbx_strand_id
1 'polypeptide(L)'
;MFDSAMLAAYLERVGITAPRRPTLHALRRVHRAHVAAMPYENLDIQLGRPISLDPEALFRKFVERGRGGYCYEHNGVMALALEAMGFDVRRVLGGVARETEGDTNWWNHMPLVVRFEGKHGGTEYLADAGIGTGFRDPLPIRNGSYRVGS
;
A
#
# COMPACT_ATOMS: atom_id res chain seq x y z
N MET A 1 2.36 -10.82 8.28
CA MET A 1 3.58 -10.07 7.90
C MET A 1 4.50 -10.94 7.06
N PHE A 2 5.33 -10.33 6.23
CA PHE A 2 6.43 -11.04 5.55
C PHE A 2 7.54 -11.42 6.52
N ASP A 3 8.22 -12.54 6.24
CA ASP A 3 9.50 -12.85 6.87
C ASP A 3 10.65 -12.02 6.25
N SER A 4 11.87 -12.24 6.73
CA SER A 4 13.04 -11.49 6.26
C SER A 4 13.40 -11.75 4.78
N ALA A 5 13.14 -12.95 4.25
CA ALA A 5 13.45 -13.31 2.88
C ALA A 5 12.41 -12.72 1.92
N MET A 6 11.12 -12.85 2.26
CA MET A 6 10.01 -12.26 1.52
C MET A 6 10.12 -10.73 1.50
N LEU A 7 10.49 -10.10 2.63
CA LEU A 7 10.72 -8.66 2.67
C LEU A 7 11.89 -8.26 1.74
N ALA A 8 12.99 -9.01 1.75
CA ALA A 8 14.13 -8.71 0.88
C ALA A 8 13.74 -8.77 -0.61
N ALA A 9 13.03 -9.84 -1.02
CA ALA A 9 12.58 -10.01 -2.40
C ALA A 9 11.56 -8.93 -2.81
N TYR A 10 10.64 -8.55 -1.91
CA TYR A 10 9.72 -7.43 -2.16
C TYR A 10 10.47 -6.11 -2.37
N LEU A 11 11.45 -5.80 -1.50
CA LEU A 11 12.25 -4.57 -1.62
C LEU A 11 13.08 -4.57 -2.91
N GLU A 12 13.65 -5.71 -3.29
CA GLU A 12 14.34 -5.88 -4.57
C GLU A 12 13.41 -5.64 -5.77
N ARG A 13 12.20 -6.22 -5.74
CA ARG A 13 11.17 -6.06 -6.79
C ARG A 13 10.78 -4.60 -7.03
N VAL A 14 10.86 -3.75 -6.00
CA VAL A 14 10.59 -2.31 -6.10
C VAL A 14 11.87 -1.47 -6.19
N GLY A 15 13.06 -2.08 -6.26
CA GLY A 15 14.33 -1.37 -6.44
C GLY A 15 14.87 -0.67 -5.19
N ILE A 16 14.58 -1.19 -3.99
CA ILE A 16 15.05 -0.65 -2.70
C ILE A 16 16.13 -1.54 -2.08
N THR A 17 17.31 -0.98 -1.82
CA THR A 17 18.45 -1.68 -1.18
C THR A 17 18.61 -1.38 0.32
N ALA A 18 18.12 -0.23 0.81
CA ALA A 18 18.10 0.21 2.21
C ALA A 18 17.10 1.38 2.36
N PRO A 19 16.59 1.80 3.54
CA PRO A 19 16.73 1.21 4.88
C PRO A 19 15.52 0.35 5.31
N ARG A 20 15.72 -0.53 6.31
CA ARG A 20 14.68 -1.42 6.89
C ARG A 20 13.99 -0.87 8.16
N ARG A 21 14.30 0.36 8.59
CA ARG A 21 13.76 0.94 9.84
C ARG A 21 12.48 1.74 9.60
N PRO A 22 11.52 1.75 10.54
CA PRO A 22 10.24 2.44 10.39
C PRO A 22 10.41 3.95 10.54
N THR A 23 10.70 4.62 9.43
CA THR A 23 10.89 6.08 9.36
C THR A 23 10.06 6.67 8.24
N LEU A 24 9.77 7.97 8.29
CA LEU A 24 9.07 8.67 7.21
C LEU A 24 9.79 8.54 5.87
N HIS A 25 11.14 8.57 5.89
CA HIS A 25 11.94 8.39 4.69
C HIS A 25 11.73 6.99 4.09
N ALA A 26 11.73 5.95 4.92
CA ALA A 26 11.47 4.58 4.48
C ALA A 26 10.05 4.42 3.93
N LEU A 27 9.04 4.95 4.62
CA LEU A 27 7.64 4.88 4.21
C LEU A 27 7.42 5.56 2.84
N ARG A 28 7.94 6.77 2.65
CA ARG A 28 7.88 7.48 1.36
C ARG A 28 8.57 6.71 0.24
N ARG A 29 9.74 6.12 0.51
CA ARG A 29 10.47 5.35 -0.49
C ARG A 29 9.72 4.10 -0.91
N VAL A 30 9.24 3.31 0.06
CA VAL A 30 8.46 2.09 -0.24
C VAL A 30 7.20 2.42 -1.02
N HIS A 31 6.44 3.41 -0.58
CA HIS A 31 5.20 3.82 -1.24
C HIS A 31 5.43 4.26 -2.69
N ARG A 32 6.36 5.20 -2.92
CA ARG A 32 6.72 5.67 -4.27
C ARG A 32 7.22 4.55 -5.17
N ALA A 33 8.10 3.71 -4.65
CA ALA A 33 8.71 2.62 -5.41
C ALA A 33 7.68 1.56 -5.78
N HIS A 34 6.76 1.22 -4.87
CA HIS A 34 5.66 0.31 -5.13
C HIS A 34 4.76 0.82 -6.25
N VAL A 35 4.26 2.06 -6.14
CA VAL A 35 3.37 2.68 -7.15
C VAL A 35 4.05 2.77 -8.52
N ALA A 36 5.37 3.02 -8.55
CA ALA A 36 6.12 3.09 -9.81
C ALA A 36 6.39 1.71 -10.44
N ALA A 37 6.57 0.65 -9.63
CA ALA A 37 7.07 -0.63 -10.10
C ALA A 37 5.98 -1.70 -10.31
N MET A 38 4.80 -1.54 -9.70
CA MET A 38 3.73 -2.54 -9.70
C MET A 38 2.51 -2.01 -10.47
N PRO A 39 2.08 -2.68 -11.55
CA PRO A 39 0.93 -2.22 -12.33
C PRO A 39 -0.37 -2.38 -11.53
N TYR A 40 -1.32 -1.48 -11.73
CA TYR A 40 -2.69 -1.66 -11.26
C TYR A 40 -3.50 -2.42 -12.32
N GLU A 41 -4.22 -3.47 -11.91
CA GLU A 41 -4.98 -4.32 -12.82
C GLU A 41 -6.13 -5.06 -12.12
N ASN A 42 -7.10 -5.52 -12.91
CA ASN A 42 -8.22 -6.35 -12.44
C ASN A 42 -8.36 -7.63 -13.27
N LEU A 43 -7.28 -8.11 -13.90
CA LEU A 43 -7.32 -9.20 -14.88
C LEU A 43 -7.87 -10.49 -14.31
N ASP A 44 -7.53 -10.82 -13.06
CA ASP A 44 -8.04 -12.03 -12.43
C ASP A 44 -9.56 -11.95 -12.20
N ILE A 45 -10.10 -10.77 -11.86
CA ILE A 45 -11.55 -10.54 -11.76
C ILE A 45 -12.21 -10.71 -13.14
N GLN A 46 -11.65 -10.09 -14.18
CA GLN A 46 -12.17 -10.18 -15.55
C GLN A 46 -12.18 -11.63 -16.07
N LEU A 47 -11.21 -12.43 -15.64
CA LEU A 47 -11.07 -13.84 -16.00
C LEU A 47 -11.85 -14.79 -15.06
N GLY A 48 -12.64 -14.27 -14.10
CA GLY A 48 -13.38 -15.07 -13.14
C GLY A 48 -12.49 -15.89 -12.18
N ARG A 49 -11.24 -15.49 -12.00
CA ARG A 49 -10.29 -16.14 -11.09
C ARG A 49 -10.49 -15.60 -9.66
N PRO A 50 -10.39 -16.45 -8.63
CA PRO A 50 -10.53 -16.01 -7.26
C PRO A 50 -9.38 -15.08 -6.87
N ILE A 51 -9.72 -14.02 -6.13
CA ILE A 51 -8.75 -13.14 -5.50
C ILE A 51 -8.42 -13.69 -4.11
N SER A 52 -7.13 -13.74 -3.77
CA SER A 52 -6.66 -14.14 -2.46
C SER A 52 -5.85 -13.02 -1.82
N LEU A 53 -6.18 -12.70 -0.57
CA LEU A 53 -5.43 -11.76 0.27
C LEU A 53 -4.49 -12.49 1.26
N ASP A 54 -4.33 -13.80 1.09
CA ASP A 54 -3.36 -14.59 1.82
C ASP A 54 -1.93 -14.05 1.58
N PRO A 55 -1.09 -13.92 2.62
CA PRO A 55 0.26 -13.37 2.47
C PRO A 55 1.13 -14.07 1.43
N GLU A 56 1.10 -15.40 1.36
CA GLU A 56 1.88 -16.16 0.39
C GLU A 56 1.30 -15.98 -1.02
N ALA A 57 -0.01 -15.96 -1.17
CA ALA A 57 -0.65 -15.72 -2.46
C ALA A 57 -0.29 -14.33 -3.03
N LEU A 58 -0.35 -13.30 -2.18
CA LEU A 58 0.04 -11.93 -2.54
C LEU A 58 1.52 -11.85 -2.91
N PHE A 59 2.40 -12.45 -2.12
CA PHE A 59 3.84 -12.50 -2.40
C PHE A 59 4.12 -13.16 -3.76
N ARG A 60 3.59 -14.36 -4.00
CA ARG A 60 3.76 -15.07 -5.27
C ARG A 60 3.20 -14.29 -6.46
N LYS A 61 2.11 -13.54 -6.27
CA LYS A 61 1.52 -12.71 -7.34
C LYS A 61 2.39 -11.50 -7.68
N PHE A 62 2.68 -10.65 -6.69
CA PHE A 62 3.32 -9.36 -6.93
C PHE A 62 4.84 -9.46 -7.08
N VAL A 63 5.47 -10.33 -6.30
CA VAL A 63 6.94 -10.43 -6.23
C VAL A 63 7.45 -11.46 -7.23
N GLU A 64 7.00 -12.71 -7.14
CA GLU A 64 7.56 -13.79 -7.99
C GLU A 64 7.07 -13.73 -9.44
N ARG A 65 5.76 -13.53 -9.65
CA ARG A 65 5.15 -13.48 -10.99
C ARG A 65 5.17 -12.09 -11.62
N GLY A 66 5.56 -11.06 -10.86
CA GLY A 66 5.63 -9.67 -11.33
C GLY A 66 4.28 -9.08 -11.75
N ARG A 67 3.16 -9.64 -11.29
CA ARG A 67 1.80 -9.17 -11.61
C ARG A 67 1.38 -7.99 -10.72
N GLY A 68 0.27 -7.36 -11.10
CA GLY A 68 -0.40 -6.32 -10.34
C GLY A 68 -1.62 -6.83 -9.58
N GLY A 69 -2.45 -5.90 -9.12
CA GLY A 69 -3.80 -6.21 -8.66
C GLY A 69 -4.64 -4.95 -8.48
N TYR A 70 -5.77 -5.10 -7.78
CA TYR A 70 -6.61 -3.97 -7.39
C TYR A 70 -6.30 -3.49 -5.96
N CYS A 71 -7.09 -2.55 -5.43
CA CYS A 71 -6.79 -1.84 -4.20
C CYS A 71 -6.45 -2.72 -3.00
N TYR A 72 -7.23 -3.78 -2.75
CA TYR A 72 -7.01 -4.67 -1.61
C TYR A 72 -5.71 -5.46 -1.70
N GLU A 73 -5.32 -5.84 -2.91
CA GLU A 73 -4.08 -6.60 -3.13
C GLU A 73 -2.84 -5.69 -3.03
N HIS A 74 -2.88 -4.50 -3.65
CA HIS A 74 -1.80 -3.51 -3.57
C HIS A 74 -1.54 -3.07 -2.13
N ASN A 75 -2.58 -2.62 -1.43
CA ASN A 75 -2.43 -2.17 -0.05
C ASN A 75 -2.21 -3.36 0.90
N GLY A 76 -2.70 -4.56 0.56
CA GLY A 76 -2.42 -5.79 1.29
C GLY A 76 -0.93 -6.18 1.28
N VAL A 77 -0.31 -6.24 0.09
CA VAL A 77 1.10 -6.63 -0.04
C VAL A 77 2.04 -5.56 0.52
N MET A 78 1.71 -4.27 0.31
CA MET A 78 2.47 -3.17 0.92
C MET A 78 2.37 -3.18 2.44
N ALA A 79 1.19 -3.46 3.02
CA ALA A 79 1.04 -3.56 4.47
C ALA A 79 1.91 -4.70 5.05
N LEU A 80 1.93 -5.88 4.40
CA LEU A 80 2.77 -7.00 4.84
C LEU A 80 4.27 -6.66 4.86
N ALA A 81 4.73 -5.90 3.86
CA ALA A 81 6.11 -5.42 3.80
C ALA A 81 6.41 -4.34 4.86
N LEU A 82 5.50 -3.37 5.06
CA LEU A 82 5.66 -2.32 6.07
C LEU A 82 5.65 -2.90 7.50
N GLU A 83 4.76 -3.85 7.79
CA GLU A 83 4.76 -4.61 9.06
C GLU A 83 6.09 -5.31 9.30
N ALA A 84 6.65 -5.97 8.27
CA ALA A 84 7.95 -6.63 8.34
C ALA A 84 9.13 -5.66 8.53
N MET A 85 8.96 -4.39 8.15
CA MET A 85 9.91 -3.31 8.44
C MET A 85 9.70 -2.69 9.84
N GLY A 86 8.74 -3.18 10.62
CA GLY A 86 8.44 -2.72 11.98
C GLY A 86 7.53 -1.50 12.06
N PHE A 87 6.81 -1.14 11.00
CA PHE A 87 5.73 -0.16 11.11
C PHE A 87 4.50 -0.78 11.79
N ASP A 88 3.76 0.03 12.54
CA ASP A 88 2.39 -0.30 12.95
C ASP A 88 1.44 0.07 11.81
N VAL A 89 0.73 -0.91 11.24
CA VAL A 89 -0.08 -0.74 10.03
C VAL A 89 -1.52 -1.16 10.30
N ARG A 90 -2.44 -0.22 10.10
CA ARG A 90 -3.88 -0.47 10.16
C ARG A 90 -4.47 -0.38 8.77
N ARG A 91 -5.17 -1.43 8.35
CA ARG A 91 -5.99 -1.44 7.13
C ARG A 91 -7.32 -0.78 7.48
N VAL A 92 -7.72 0.25 6.75
CA VAL A 92 -8.96 0.98 7.02
C VAL A 92 -9.89 0.92 5.82
N LEU A 93 -11.18 1.09 6.05
CA LEU A 93 -12.17 1.12 4.97
C LEU A 93 -12.32 2.55 4.43
N GLY A 94 -12.34 2.68 3.12
CA GLY A 94 -12.58 3.93 2.39
C GLY A 94 -13.69 3.78 1.36
N GLY A 95 -14.11 4.91 0.79
CA GLY A 95 -15.09 4.94 -0.29
C GLY A 95 -14.65 5.91 -1.38
N VAL A 96 -14.35 5.39 -2.57
CA VAL A 96 -14.05 6.20 -3.76
C VAL A 96 -15.37 6.71 -4.34
N ALA A 97 -15.40 7.99 -4.75
CA ALA A 97 -16.58 8.67 -5.29
C ALA A 97 -17.81 8.72 -4.35
N ARG A 98 -17.63 8.47 -3.04
CA ARG A 98 -18.74 8.53 -2.06
C ARG A 98 -19.44 9.88 -2.02
N GLU A 99 -18.70 10.98 -2.17
CA GLU A 99 -19.27 12.34 -2.16
C GLU A 99 -20.28 12.55 -3.30
N THR A 100 -20.04 11.95 -4.46
CA THR A 100 -20.85 12.14 -5.67
C THR A 100 -21.85 11.00 -5.91
N GLU A 101 -21.52 9.77 -5.51
CA GLU A 101 -22.29 8.55 -5.78
C GLU A 101 -23.00 7.99 -4.53
N GLY A 102 -22.77 8.61 -3.37
CA GLY A 102 -23.42 8.28 -2.11
C GLY A 102 -22.86 7.03 -1.42
N ASP A 103 -23.59 6.56 -0.41
CA ASP A 103 -23.15 5.49 0.50
C ASP A 103 -23.09 4.10 -0.14
N THR A 104 -23.58 3.93 -1.36
CA THR A 104 -23.41 2.67 -2.13
C THR A 104 -21.93 2.37 -2.42
N ASN A 105 -21.09 3.41 -2.51
CA ASN A 105 -19.65 3.30 -2.66
C ASN A 105 -18.89 3.26 -1.34
N TRP A 106 -19.59 3.14 -0.22
CA TRP A 106 -18.95 2.90 1.06
C TRP A 106 -18.25 1.53 1.04
N TRP A 107 -16.98 1.50 1.47
CA TRP A 107 -16.14 0.30 1.58
C TRP A 107 -15.68 -0.35 0.28
N ASN A 108 -15.76 0.35 -0.87
CA ASN A 108 -15.19 -0.13 -2.13
C ASN A 108 -13.66 0.02 -2.22
N HIS A 109 -13.00 0.55 -1.18
CA HIS A 109 -11.56 0.81 -1.16
C HIS A 109 -10.94 0.55 0.21
N MET A 110 -9.66 0.20 0.24
CA MET A 110 -8.91 -0.08 1.47
C MET A 110 -7.54 0.58 1.45
N PRO A 111 -7.38 1.80 2.00
CA PRO A 111 -6.06 2.39 2.23
C PRO A 111 -5.45 1.93 3.57
N LEU A 112 -4.20 2.35 3.80
CA LEU A 112 -3.46 2.05 5.02
C LEU A 112 -3.27 3.28 5.88
N VAL A 113 -3.36 3.09 7.19
CA VAL A 113 -2.94 4.05 8.19
C VAL A 113 -1.69 3.50 8.88
N VAL A 114 -0.57 4.21 8.71
CA VAL A 114 0.76 3.75 9.11
C VAL A 114 1.29 4.63 10.24
N ARG A 115 1.67 4.00 11.35
CA ARG A 115 2.21 4.62 12.56
C ARG A 115 3.64 4.19 12.81
N PHE A 116 4.46 5.13 13.28
CA PHE A 116 5.85 4.90 13.66
C PHE A 116 6.36 6.05 14.55
N GLU A 117 7.47 5.82 15.25
CA GLU A 117 8.12 6.86 16.04
C GLU A 117 8.77 7.92 15.15
N GLY A 118 8.39 9.18 15.36
CA GLY A 118 8.98 10.34 14.73
C GLY A 118 9.85 11.16 15.71
N LYS A 119 10.52 12.19 15.18
CA LYS A 119 11.37 13.09 15.98
C LYS A 119 10.64 13.80 17.13
N HIS A 120 9.31 13.89 17.06
CA HIS A 120 8.47 14.59 18.05
C HIS A 120 7.36 13.67 18.61
N GLY A 121 7.59 12.35 18.65
CA GLY A 121 6.61 11.35 19.10
C GLY A 121 6.00 10.53 17.97
N GLY A 122 4.97 9.74 18.28
CA GLY A 122 4.27 8.90 17.30
C GLY A 122 3.66 9.73 16.18
N THR A 123 3.98 9.39 14.93
CA THR A 123 3.40 10.06 13.75
C THR A 123 2.55 9.08 12.94
N GLU A 124 1.46 9.58 12.35
CA GLU A 124 0.49 8.80 11.61
C GLU A 124 0.32 9.33 10.17
N TYR A 125 0.39 8.42 9.20
CA TYR A 125 0.26 8.73 7.77
C TYR A 125 -0.77 7.82 7.10
N LEU A 126 -1.54 8.39 6.18
CA LEU A 126 -2.33 7.66 5.20
C LEU A 126 -1.40 7.25 4.04
N ALA A 127 -1.24 5.96 3.83
CA ALA A 127 -0.53 5.39 2.69
C ALA A 127 -1.52 4.63 1.81
N ASP A 128 -1.50 4.91 0.51
CA ASP A 128 -2.42 4.28 -0.43
C ASP A 128 -1.75 4.10 -1.79
N ALA A 129 -1.43 2.86 -2.13
CA ALA A 129 -0.90 2.48 -3.44
C ALA A 129 -1.97 1.81 -4.32
N GLY A 130 -3.19 1.68 -3.81
CA GLY A 130 -4.26 0.89 -4.40
C GLY A 130 -5.32 1.68 -5.15
N ILE A 131 -5.22 3.01 -5.23
CA ILE A 131 -6.23 3.85 -5.90
C ILE A 131 -5.88 4.15 -7.37
N GLY A 132 -4.80 3.58 -7.91
CA GLY A 132 -4.32 3.80 -9.27
C GLY A 132 -3.70 5.19 -9.47
N THR A 133 -4.52 6.22 -9.64
CA THR A 133 -4.09 7.62 -9.85
C THR A 133 -3.98 8.40 -8.54
N GLY A 134 -3.43 7.75 -7.50
CA GLY A 134 -3.36 8.29 -6.14
C GLY A 134 -2.28 9.33 -5.91
N PHE A 135 -2.12 9.72 -4.65
CA PHE A 135 -1.00 10.55 -4.22
C PHE A 135 0.31 9.81 -4.43
N ARG A 136 1.36 10.53 -4.84
CA ARG A 136 2.72 10.00 -4.97
C ARG A 136 3.37 9.69 -3.62
N ASP A 137 2.94 10.40 -2.58
CA ASP A 137 3.49 10.27 -1.23
C ASP A 137 2.38 9.93 -0.23
N PRO A 138 2.72 9.17 0.83
CA PRO A 138 1.89 9.07 2.02
C PRO A 138 1.58 10.45 2.60
N LEU A 139 0.33 10.67 2.99
CA LEU A 139 -0.16 11.94 3.53
C LEU A 139 -0.21 11.91 5.05
N PRO A 140 0.21 12.98 5.76
CA PRO A 140 0.04 13.02 7.21
C PRO A 140 -1.46 13.08 7.54
N ILE A 141 -1.90 12.31 8.55
CA ILE A 141 -3.29 12.37 9.01
C ILE A 141 -3.49 13.65 9.85
N ARG A 142 -3.92 14.70 9.17
CA ARG A 142 -4.29 16.00 9.74
C ARG A 142 -5.21 16.74 8.78
N ASN A 143 -6.04 17.62 9.33
CA ASN A 143 -6.92 18.47 8.52
C ASN A 143 -6.11 19.32 7.53
N GLY A 144 -6.59 19.42 6.30
CA GLY A 144 -5.97 20.22 5.23
C GLY A 144 -6.37 19.71 3.85
N SER A 145 -5.90 20.41 2.82
CA SER A 145 -6.12 20.06 1.41
C SER A 145 -4.82 19.59 0.78
N TYR A 146 -4.90 18.51 0.00
CA TYR A 146 -3.77 17.92 -0.72
C TYR A 146 -4.14 17.79 -2.20
N ARG A 147 -3.17 18.03 -3.10
CA ARG A 147 -3.37 17.96 -4.55
C ARG A 147 -2.58 16.80 -5.14
N VAL A 148 -3.21 15.99 -5.98
CA VAL A 148 -2.53 14.94 -6.75
C VAL A 148 -1.77 15.60 -7.91
N GLY A 149 -0.52 15.20 -8.13
CA GLY A 149 0.30 15.66 -9.26
C GLY A 149 1.14 16.92 -9.03
N SER A 150 1.27 17.40 -7.79
CA SER A 150 2.25 18.44 -7.42
C SER A 150 3.62 17.86 -7.06
#